data_AF-A0A0P1KND1-F1
#
_entry.id   AF-A0A0P1KND1-F1
#
_cell.length_a   1.000
_cell.length_b   1.000
_cell.length_c   1.000
_cell.angle_alpha   90.00
_cell.angle_beta   90.00
_cell.angle_gamma   90.00
#
_symmetry.space_group_name_H-M   'P 1'
#
loop_
_entity.id
_entity.type
_entity.pdbx_description
1 polymer ?
#
loop_
_entity_poly.entity_id
_entity_poly.type
_entity_poly.pdbx_seq_one_letter_code
_entity_poly.pdbx_strand_id
1 'polypeptide(L)'
;MAQEQVTPQARRLPVWVLGPREEKEARQNLKKFAYGKCDEYVKAMVECSKLHGLKVFPACEPQRDKMAECILSYQGDNYLDQERDKLVQRKIEKLEEQLKQQEQK
;
A
#
# COMPACT_ATOMS: atom_id res chain seq x y z
N MET A 1 33.64 -23.48 -13.52
CA MET A 1 32.59 -22.80 -14.31
C MET A 1 31.31 -23.58 -14.14
N ALA A 2 30.29 -23.00 -13.49
CA ALA A 2 28.86 -23.40 -13.42
C ALA A 2 28.31 -22.85 -12.07
N GLN A 3 28.03 -21.54 -12.00
CA GLN A 3 26.67 -20.98 -12.09
C GLN A 3 25.77 -21.40 -10.92
N GLU A 4 25.88 -20.63 -9.84
CA GLU A 4 24.92 -20.63 -8.73
C GLU A 4 23.64 -19.95 -9.21
N GLN A 5 22.56 -20.73 -9.31
CA GLN A 5 21.26 -20.33 -9.84
C GLN A 5 20.58 -19.37 -8.85
N VAL A 6 20.63 -18.06 -9.14
CA VAL A 6 19.89 -17.03 -8.41
C VAL A 6 18.41 -17.13 -8.83
N THR A 7 17.59 -17.80 -8.03
CA THR A 7 16.13 -17.71 -8.18
C THR A 7 15.67 -16.29 -7.80
N PRO A 8 14.76 -15.66 -8.56
CA PRO A 8 14.35 -14.28 -8.34
C PRO A 8 13.28 -14.20 -7.25
N GLN A 9 13.53 -14.80 -6.08
CA GLN A 9 12.91 -14.34 -4.84
C GLN A 9 13.79 -13.16 -4.41
N ALA A 10 13.51 -12.01 -5.03
CA ALA A 10 14.18 -10.74 -4.80
C ALA A 10 14.48 -10.59 -3.31
N ARG A 11 15.70 -10.16 -2.99
CA ARG A 11 16.20 -9.92 -1.63
C ARG A 11 15.25 -8.97 -0.87
N ARG A 12 14.12 -9.49 -0.38
CA ARG A 12 13.15 -8.70 0.39
C ARG A 12 13.78 -8.45 1.73
N LEU A 13 13.84 -7.17 2.09
CA LEU A 13 14.40 -6.75 3.35
C LEU A 13 13.59 -7.41 4.48
N PRO A 14 14.26 -7.92 5.53
CA PRO A 14 13.56 -8.55 6.64
C PRO A 14 12.50 -7.61 7.24
N VAL A 15 11.38 -8.17 7.70
CA VAL A 15 10.24 -7.43 8.28
C VAL A 15 10.65 -6.51 9.45
N TRP A 16 11.77 -6.80 10.13
CA TRP A 16 12.28 -6.00 11.25
C TRP A 16 13.09 -4.76 10.83
N VAL A 17 13.35 -4.53 9.54
CA VAL A 17 14.10 -3.35 9.05
C VAL A 17 13.32 -2.05 9.27
N LEU A 18 11.98 -2.12 9.27
CA LEU A 18 11.10 -0.97 9.45
C LEU A 18 10.60 -0.90 10.89
N GLY A 19 10.66 0.30 11.48
CA GLY A 19 10.09 0.54 12.80
C GLY A 19 8.56 0.59 12.78
N PRO A 20 7.90 0.57 13.95
CA PRO A 20 6.43 0.60 14.07
C PRO A 20 5.77 1.81 13.39
N ARG A 21 6.47 2.95 13.34
CA ARG A 21 6.01 4.17 12.66
C ARG A 21 5.98 4.00 11.14
N GLU A 22 7.02 3.39 10.59
CA GLU A 22 7.18 3.17 9.14
C GLU A 22 6.20 2.11 8.66
N GLU A 23 5.96 1.07 9.45
CA GLU A 23 4.92 0.07 9.17
C GLU A 23 3.52 0.69 9.15
N LYS A 24 3.24 1.61 10.07
CA LYS A 24 1.98 2.36 10.06
C LYS A 24 1.84 3.22 8.81
N GLU A 25 2.92 3.83 8.34
CA GLU A 25 2.95 4.61 7.11
C GLU A 25 2.73 3.72 5.87
N ALA A 26 3.39 2.56 5.78
CA ALA A 26 3.19 1.59 4.72
C ALA A 26 1.71 1.15 4.62
N ARG A 27 1.06 0.86 5.75
CA ARG A 27 -0.37 0.52 5.80
C ARG A 27 -1.27 1.69 5.38
N GLN A 28 -0.91 2.93 5.71
CA GLN A 28 -1.67 4.10 5.27
C GLN A 28 -1.52 4.34 3.76
N ASN A 29 -0.33 4.15 3.21
CA ASN A 29 -0.09 4.26 1.77
C ASN A 29 -0.81 3.16 1.00
N LEU A 30 -0.77 1.92 1.50
CA LEU A 30 -1.55 0.81 0.96
C LEU A 30 -3.05 1.10 0.98
N LYS A 31 -3.57 1.65 2.09
CA LYS A 31 -4.96 2.07 2.20
C LYS A 31 -5.30 3.08 1.11
N LYS A 32 -4.51 4.15 0.95
CA LYS A 32 -4.71 5.17 -0.10
C LYS A 32 -4.66 4.57 -1.50
N PHE A 33 -3.73 3.66 -1.75
CA PHE A 33 -3.61 2.95 -3.02
C PHE A 33 -4.84 2.10 -3.32
N ALA A 34 -5.32 1.33 -2.35
CA ALA A 34 -6.53 0.52 -2.49
C ALA A 34 -7.77 1.38 -2.78
N TYR A 35 -7.94 2.51 -2.08
CA TYR A 35 -9.04 3.44 -2.39
C TYR A 35 -8.92 4.06 -3.79
N GLY A 36 -7.70 4.37 -4.26
CA GLY A 36 -7.50 4.87 -5.61
C GLY A 36 -7.84 3.85 -6.70
N LYS A 37 -7.63 2.56 -6.45
CA LYS A 37 -8.01 1.48 -7.37
C LYS A 37 -9.51 1.18 -7.35
N CYS A 38 -10.15 1.35 -6.20
CA CYS A 38 -11.58 1.09 -6.00
C CYS A 38 -12.45 2.36 -6.14
N ASP A 39 -11.94 3.43 -6.76
CA ASP A 39 -12.61 4.74 -6.86
C ASP A 39 -14.00 4.65 -7.54
N GLU A 40 -14.16 3.75 -8.50
CA GLU A 40 -15.44 3.50 -9.17
C GLU A 40 -16.53 3.01 -8.20
N TYR A 41 -16.18 2.09 -7.30
CA TYR A 41 -17.11 1.56 -6.29
C TYR A 41 -17.41 2.59 -5.21
N VAL A 42 -16.42 3.42 -4.84
CA VAL A 42 -16.61 4.53 -3.90
C VAL A 42 -17.58 5.56 -4.48
N LYS A 43 -17.44 5.92 -5.76
CA LYS A 43 -18.36 6.83 -6.46
C LYS A 43 -19.78 6.26 -6.51
N ALA A 44 -19.94 4.99 -6.88
CA ALA A 44 -21.24 4.33 -6.90
C ALA A 44 -21.90 4.32 -5.49
N MET A 45 -21.11 4.11 -4.44
CA MET A 45 -21.61 4.19 -3.05
C MET A 45 -22.04 5.62 -2.69
N VAL A 46 -21.28 6.64 -3.10
CA VAL A 46 -21.60 8.05 -2.86
C VAL A 46 -22.84 8.51 -3.65
N GLU A 47 -23.02 8.02 -4.87
CA GLU A 47 -24.24 8.28 -5.65
C GLU A 47 -25.46 7.65 -4.99
N CYS A 48 -25.33 6.40 -4.53
CA CYS A 48 -26.39 5.72 -3.81
C CYS A 48 -26.71 6.40 -2.46
N SER A 49 -25.71 6.89 -1.73
CA SER A 49 -25.93 7.61 -0.48
C SER A 49 -26.60 8.96 -0.68
N LYS A 50 -26.33 9.66 -1.79
CA LYS A 50 -27.04 10.89 -2.18
C LYS A 50 -28.53 10.63 -2.46
N LEU A 51 -28.85 9.50 -3.10
CA LEU A 51 -30.24 9.14 -3.44
C LEU A 51 -31.05 8.69 -2.22
N HIS A 52 -30.44 7.95 -1.30
CA HIS A 52 -31.13 7.33 -0.17
C HIS A 52 -30.95 8.05 1.18
N GLY A 53 -30.14 9.11 1.25
CA GLY A 53 -29.99 9.96 2.44
C GLY A 53 -29.58 9.15 3.68
N LEU A 54 -30.34 9.25 4.78
CA LEU A 54 -30.07 8.48 6.01
C LEU A 54 -30.23 6.95 5.84
N LYS A 55 -30.90 6.47 4.77
CA LYS A 55 -31.16 5.04 4.54
C LYS A 55 -30.08 4.36 3.68
N VAL A 56 -28.82 4.79 3.82
CA VAL A 56 -27.69 4.15 3.11
C VAL A 56 -27.52 2.68 3.51
N PHE A 57 -27.82 2.37 4.77
CA PHE A 57 -27.40 1.11 5.40
C PHE A 57 -28.26 -0.15 5.14
N PRO A 58 -29.37 -0.08 4.38
CA PRO A 58 -29.91 -1.27 3.70
C PRO A 58 -30.03 -1.12 2.17
N ALA A 59 -30.15 0.10 1.63
CA ALA A 59 -30.39 0.31 0.20
C ALA A 59 -29.10 0.23 -0.64
N CYS A 60 -27.95 0.54 -0.05
CA CYS A 60 -26.66 0.60 -0.73
C CYS A 60 -25.70 -0.55 -0.33
N GLU A 61 -26.22 -1.63 0.26
CA GLU A 61 -25.43 -2.82 0.57
C GLU A 61 -24.69 -3.41 -0.63
N PRO A 62 -25.29 -3.61 -1.82
CA PRO A 62 -24.58 -4.26 -2.91
C PRO A 62 -23.39 -3.44 -3.44
N GLN A 63 -23.45 -2.11 -3.36
CA GLN A 63 -22.34 -1.23 -3.72
C GLN A 63 -21.26 -1.26 -2.63
N ARG A 64 -21.66 -1.29 -1.35
CA ARG A 64 -20.75 -1.40 -0.21
C ARG A 64 -19.97 -2.71 -0.24
N ASP A 65 -20.64 -3.83 -0.53
CA ASP A 65 -20.02 -5.15 -0.53
C ASP A 65 -19.01 -5.27 -1.66
N LYS A 66 -19.33 -4.79 -2.87
CA LYS A 66 -18.37 -4.69 -3.99
C LYS A 66 -17.16 -3.81 -3.66
N MET A 67 -17.38 -2.68 -2.98
CA MET A 67 -16.29 -1.83 -2.51
C MET A 67 -15.40 -2.58 -1.50
N ALA A 68 -16.01 -3.30 -0.55
CA ALA A 68 -15.28 -4.08 0.45
C ALA A 68 -14.48 -5.22 -0.19
N GLU A 69 -15.06 -5.97 -1.13
CA GLU A 69 -14.40 -7.02 -1.90
C GLU A 69 -13.17 -6.46 -2.66
N CYS A 70 -13.33 -5.32 -3.32
CA CYS A 70 -12.23 -4.65 -4.01
C CYS A 70 -11.11 -4.28 -3.03
N ILE A 71 -11.42 -3.68 -1.88
CA ILE A 71 -10.41 -3.31 -0.87
C ILE A 71 -9.72 -4.54 -0.27
N LEU A 72 -10.47 -5.62 0.00
CA LEU A 72 -9.94 -6.87 0.53
C LEU A 72 -8.94 -7.53 -0.42
N SER A 73 -9.16 -7.43 -1.73
CA SER A 73 -8.22 -7.95 -2.74
C SER A 73 -6.82 -7.32 -2.65
N TYR A 74 -6.74 -6.07 -2.16
CA TYR A 74 -5.49 -5.33 -2.00
C TYR A 74 -4.87 -5.45 -0.60
N GLN A 75 -5.54 -6.09 0.36
CA GLN A 75 -5.00 -6.32 1.70
C GLN A 75 -3.97 -7.47 1.78
N GLY A 76 -3.63 -8.11 0.66
CA GLY A 76 -2.63 -9.17 0.64
C GLY A 76 -1.23 -8.70 1.02
N ASP A 77 -0.45 -9.59 1.64
CA ASP A 77 0.93 -9.33 2.10
C ASP A 77 1.85 -8.84 0.97
N ASN A 78 1.58 -9.25 -0.28
CA ASN A 78 2.34 -8.83 -1.45
C ASN A 78 2.32 -7.32 -1.70
N TYR A 79 1.18 -6.66 -1.51
CA TYR A 79 1.08 -5.22 -1.72
C TYR A 79 1.67 -4.44 -0.56
N LEU A 80 1.59 -5.02 0.65
CA LEU A 80 2.17 -4.44 1.83
C LEU A 80 3.71 -4.47 1.75
N ASP A 81 4.29 -5.57 1.29
CA ASP A 81 5.73 -5.69 1.03
C ASP A 81 6.22 -4.69 -0.03
N GLN A 82 5.47 -4.49 -1.11
CA GLN A 82 5.84 -3.47 -2.12
C GLN A 82 5.90 -2.06 -1.55
N GLU A 83 4.98 -1.70 -0.64
CA GLU A 83 5.00 -0.41 0.03
C GLU A 83 6.15 -0.29 1.03
N ARG A 84 6.49 -1.39 1.73
CA ARG A 84 7.68 -1.45 2.61
C ARG A 84 8.96 -1.24 1.82
N ASP A 85 9.13 -1.91 0.68
CA ASP A 85 10.31 -1.79 -0.16
C ASP A 85 10.51 -0.34 -0.66
N LYS A 86 9.42 0.34 -1.05
CA LYS A 86 9.47 1.77 -1.42
C LYS A 86 9.96 2.66 -0.29
N LEU A 87 9.55 2.38 0.95
CA LEU A 87 10.01 3.14 2.12
C LEU A 87 11.48 2.90 2.40
N VAL A 88 11.95 1.67 2.29
CA VAL A 88 13.37 1.37 2.48
C VAL A 88 14.21 2.02 1.40
N GLN A 89 13.78 1.98 0.13
CA GLN A 89 14.49 2.63 -0.97
C GLN A 89 14.65 4.15 -0.73
N ARG A 90 13.58 4.85 -0.33
CA ARG A 90 13.65 6.27 0.03
C ARG A 90 14.63 6.55 1.17
N LYS A 91 14.76 5.63 2.11
CA LYS A 91 15.66 5.77 3.26
C LYS A 91 17.12 5.58 2.84
N ILE A 92 17.39 4.62 1.96
CA ILE A 92 18.71 4.40 1.37
C ILE A 92 19.14 5.66 0.61
N GLU A 93 18.27 6.20 -0.26
CA GLU A 93 18.55 7.42 -1.02
C GLU A 93 18.89 8.61 -0.11
N LYS A 94 18.14 8.79 0.97
CA LYS A 94 18.39 9.86 1.95
C LYS A 94 19.72 9.67 2.71
N LEU A 95 20.09 8.43 3.03
CA LEU A 95 21.35 8.12 3.70
C LEU A 95 22.55 8.35 2.76
N GLU A 96 22.43 7.94 1.50
CA GLU A 96 23.46 8.19 0.49
C GLU A 96 23.70 9.68 0.26
N GLU A 97 22.63 10.48 0.25
CA GLU A 97 22.74 11.93 0.13
C GLU A 97 23.45 12.55 1.34
N GLN A 98 23.14 12.09 2.55
CA GLN A 98 23.81 12.56 3.78
C GLN A 98 25.30 12.21 3.80
N LEU A 99 25.67 11.01 3.35
CA LEU A 99 27.07 10.59 3.26
C LEU A 99 27.85 11.47 2.27
N LYS A 100 27.30 11.72 1.08
CA LYS A 100 27.91 12.61 0.08
C LYS A 100 28.12 14.04 0.62
N GLN A 101 27.17 14.56 1.41
CA GLN A 101 27.30 15.87 2.05
C GLN A 101 28.36 15.90 3.16
N GLN A 102 28.62 14.77 3.83
CA GLN A 102 29.69 14.66 4.82
C GLN A 102 31.07 14.54 4.17
N GLU A 103 31.20 13.83 3.04
CA GLU A 103 32.46 13.72 2.30
C GLU A 103 32.88 15.03 1.61
N GLN A 104 31.93 15.94 1.34
CA GLN A 104 32.20 17.26 0.76
C GLN A 104 32.54 18.35 1.79
N LYS A 105 32.46 18.06 3.09
CA LYS A 105 32.85 18.97 4.17
C LYS A 105 34.25 18.64 4.68
#